data_AF-A0A2V7DJ36-F1
#
_entry.id   AF-A0A2V7DJ36-F1
#
_cell.length_a   1.000
_cell.length_b   1.000
_cell.length_c   1.000
_cell.angle_alpha   90.00
_cell.angle_beta   90.00
_cell.angle_gamma   90.00
#
_symmetry.space_group_name_H-M   'P 1'
#
loop_
_entity.id
_entity.type
_entity.pdbx_description
1 polymer ?
#
loop_
_entity_poly.entity_id
_entity_poly.type
_entity_poly.pdbx_seq_one_letter_code
_entity_poly.pdbx_strand_id
1 'polypeptide(L)'
;MTLLTLWTYCAGIVILRRLVALALIVVVLGLAPVAHATPPDPSWIPGLYDNADFDDVILLITSKLGAVQSTIIPSLRPVAFVLGLATPMPTESRPLRPLSSVFGRAPPLA
;
A
#
# COMPACT_ATOMS: atom_id res chain seq x y z
N MET A 1 -46.63 -7.83 30.17
CA MET A 1 -45.25 -8.33 29.92
C MET A 1 -44.42 -7.42 28.99
N THR A 2 -44.74 -6.13 28.85
CA THR A 2 -44.13 -5.24 27.82
C THR A 2 -43.28 -4.10 28.40
N LEU A 3 -43.69 -3.52 29.53
CA LEU A 3 -43.00 -2.39 30.16
C LEU A 3 -41.66 -2.77 30.83
N LEU A 4 -41.61 -3.92 31.51
CA LEU A 4 -40.37 -4.43 32.11
C LEU A 4 -39.33 -4.75 31.04
N THR A 5 -39.76 -5.35 29.92
CA THR A 5 -38.93 -5.70 28.78
C THR A 5 -38.40 -4.47 28.04
N LEU A 6 -39.22 -3.43 27.90
CA LEU A 6 -38.80 -2.15 27.32
C LEU A 6 -37.77 -1.45 28.23
N TRP A 7 -38.00 -1.47 29.53
CA TRP A 7 -37.08 -0.87 30.51
C TRP A 7 -35.72 -1.56 30.53
N THR A 8 -35.68 -2.90 30.56
CA THR A 8 -34.42 -3.66 30.51
C THR A 8 -33.69 -3.46 29.18
N TYR A 9 -34.41 -3.36 28.07
CA TYR A 9 -33.84 -3.07 26.75
C TYR A 9 -33.20 -1.67 26.71
N CYS A 10 -33.90 -0.64 27.18
CA CYS A 10 -33.35 0.72 27.26
C CYS A 10 -32.13 0.79 28.20
N ALA A 11 -32.18 0.13 29.36
CA ALA A 11 -31.05 0.06 30.29
C ALA A 11 -29.84 -0.64 29.65
N GLY A 12 -30.07 -1.76 28.93
CA GLY A 12 -29.04 -2.47 28.20
C GLY A 12 -28.36 -1.61 27.13
N ILE A 13 -29.12 -0.83 26.35
CA ILE A 13 -28.58 0.10 25.36
C ILE A 13 -27.69 1.17 26.01
N VAL A 14 -28.13 1.75 27.14
CA VAL A 14 -27.34 2.77 27.84
C VAL A 14 -26.04 2.20 28.39
N ILE A 15 -26.08 0.98 28.96
CA ILE A 15 -24.89 0.30 29.45
C ILE A 15 -23.93 -0.01 28.29
N LEU A 16 -24.44 -0.59 27.19
CA LEU A 16 -23.63 -0.89 26.01
C LEU A 16 -22.96 0.37 25.45
N ARG A 17 -23.70 1.48 25.33
CA ARG A 17 -23.15 2.75 24.85
C ARG A 17 -22.03 3.28 25.76
N ARG A 18 -22.18 3.14 27.09
CA ARG A 18 -21.14 3.52 28.05
C ARG A 18 -19.90 2.64 27.92
N LEU A 19 -20.07 1.33 27.76
CA LEU A 19 -18.96 0.40 27.56
C LEU A 19 -18.21 0.69 26.25
N VAL A 20 -18.92 0.96 25.15
CA VAL A 20 -18.31 1.36 23.88
C VAL A 20 -17.55 2.68 24.03
N ALA A 21 -18.14 3.68 24.71
CA ALA A 21 -17.46 4.95 24.94
C ALA A 21 -16.20 4.79 25.79
N LEU A 22 -16.26 4.01 26.87
CA LEU A 22 -15.10 3.70 27.70
C LEU A 22 -14.02 2.95 26.93
N ALA A 23 -14.41 1.95 26.12
CA ALA A 23 -13.48 1.22 25.27
C ALA A 23 -12.80 2.16 24.26
N LEU A 24 -13.54 3.06 23.63
CA LEU A 24 -12.97 4.06 22.72
C LEU A 24 -11.99 5.00 23.45
N ILE A 25 -12.35 5.48 24.64
CA ILE A 25 -11.46 6.32 25.46
C ILE A 25 -10.17 5.56 25.77
N VAL A 26 -10.26 4.32 26.24
CA VAL A 26 -9.10 3.48 26.55
C VAL A 26 -8.24 3.24 25.31
N VAL A 27 -8.85 2.93 24.16
CA VAL A 27 -8.13 2.74 22.89
C VAL A 27 -7.41 4.03 22.49
N VAL A 28 -8.10 5.17 22.43
CA VAL A 28 -7.51 6.44 22.00
C VAL A 28 -6.36 6.86 22.91
N LEU A 29 -6.53 6.73 24.23
CA LEU A 29 -5.46 7.03 25.20
C LEU A 29 -4.32 6.01 25.13
N GLY A 30 -4.60 4.77 24.75
CA GLY A 30 -3.63 3.69 24.62
C GLY A 30 -2.83 3.70 23.31
N LEU A 31 -3.35 4.31 22.23
CA LEU A 31 -2.69 4.28 20.91
C LEU A 31 -1.27 4.86 20.94
N ALA A 32 -1.08 6.03 21.56
CA ALA A 32 0.22 6.68 21.64
C ALA A 32 1.26 5.86 22.42
N PRO A 33 1.02 5.45 23.68
CA PRO A 33 2.01 4.65 24.41
C PRO A 33 2.26 3.27 23.76
N VAL A 34 1.26 2.65 23.13
CA VAL A 34 1.45 1.40 22.37
C VAL A 34 2.31 1.64 21.13
N ALA A 35 2.11 2.75 20.41
CA ALA A 35 2.94 3.12 19.26
C ALA A 35 4.39 3.42 19.66
N HIS A 36 4.61 3.98 20.86
CA HIS A 36 5.95 4.28 21.39
C HIS A 36 6.61 3.11 22.13
N ALA A 37 5.88 2.02 22.43
CA ALA A 37 6.45 0.83 23.05
C ALA A 37 7.32 0.02 22.07
N THR A 38 7.09 0.20 20.76
CA THR A 38 7.96 -0.28 19.68
C THR A 38 8.87 0.89 19.27
N PRO A 39 10.15 0.66 18.97
CA PRO A 39 10.97 1.70 18.36
C PRO A 39 10.25 2.26 17.11
N PRO A 40 10.22 3.59 16.91
CA PRO A 40 9.62 4.16 15.72
C PRO A 40 10.33 3.59 14.49
N ASP A 41 9.57 3.36 13.42
CA ASP A 41 10.14 2.94 12.14
C ASP A 41 11.26 3.92 11.73
N PRO A 42 12.35 3.43 11.10
CA PRO A 42 13.43 4.29 10.65
C PRO A 42 12.87 5.44 9.82
N SER A 43 13.22 6.68 10.18
CA SER A 43 12.77 7.86 9.44
C SER A 43 13.27 7.87 8.00
N TRP A 44 14.38 7.16 7.75
CA TRP A 44 15.02 7.04 6.45
C TRP A 44 15.80 5.71 6.33
N ILE A 45 15.74 5.09 5.16
CA ILE A 45 16.37 3.81 4.79
C ILE A 45 17.07 4.08 3.44
N PRO A 46 18.41 4.01 3.40
CA PRO A 46 19.16 4.20 2.15
C PRO A 46 18.75 3.19 1.09
N GLY A 47 18.72 3.62 -0.17
CA GLY A 47 18.29 2.79 -1.30
C GLY A 47 16.77 2.65 -1.44
N LEU A 48 15.96 2.98 -0.43
CA LEU A 48 14.48 2.85 -0.50
C LEU A 48 13.79 4.21 -0.61
N TYR A 49 14.25 5.21 0.15
CA TYR A 49 13.62 6.55 0.15
C TYR A 49 14.42 7.61 -0.59
N ASP A 50 15.57 7.28 -1.18
CA ASP A 50 16.46 8.21 -1.89
C ASP A 50 16.31 8.13 -3.42
N ASN A 51 15.31 7.40 -3.92
CA ASN A 51 15.11 7.14 -5.35
C ASN A 51 16.34 6.44 -5.98
N ALA A 52 17.05 5.61 -5.22
CA ALA A 52 18.20 4.82 -5.68
C ALA A 52 17.88 3.32 -5.81
N ASP A 53 16.61 2.93 -5.91
CA ASP A 53 16.14 1.55 -6.17
C ASP A 53 15.93 1.23 -7.65
N PHE A 54 16.22 2.17 -8.55
CA PHE A 54 16.11 2.03 -10.02
C PHE A 54 14.69 1.80 -10.53
N ASP A 55 13.65 2.12 -9.75
CA ASP A 55 12.26 2.05 -10.18
C ASP A 55 12.00 2.95 -11.41
N ASP A 56 12.66 4.11 -11.46
CA ASP A 56 12.70 5.07 -12.55
C ASP A 56 13.32 4.50 -13.84
N VAL A 57 14.40 3.71 -13.72
CA VAL A 57 15.03 3.02 -14.85
C VAL A 57 14.11 1.93 -15.38
N ILE A 58 13.50 1.13 -14.51
CA ILE A 58 12.53 0.10 -14.91
C ILE A 58 11.30 0.74 -15.56
N LEU A 59 10.81 1.84 -15.01
CA LEU A 59 9.72 2.63 -15.59
C LEU A 59 10.11 3.18 -16.97
N LEU A 60 11.34 3.67 -17.13
CA LEU A 60 11.86 4.15 -18.41
C LEU A 60 11.95 3.04 -19.46
N ILE A 61 12.44 1.84 -19.08
CA ILE A 61 12.56 0.70 -20.00
C ILE A 61 11.18 0.21 -20.41
N THR A 62 10.28 0.00 -19.45
CA THR A 62 8.93 -0.54 -19.70
C THR A 62 8.05 0.46 -20.45
N SER A 63 8.13 1.76 -20.16
CA SER A 63 7.42 2.80 -20.90
C SER A 63 7.91 2.94 -22.35
N LYS A 64 9.23 2.85 -22.58
CA LYS A 64 9.78 2.86 -23.94
C LYS A 64 9.37 1.63 -24.74
N LEU A 65 9.40 0.44 -24.14
CA LEU A 65 8.94 -0.79 -24.80
C LEU A 65 7.43 -0.76 -25.08
N GLY A 66 6.62 -0.15 -24.21
CA GLY A 66 5.18 0.05 -24.44
C GLY A 66 4.85 1.09 -25.51
N ALA A 67 5.75 2.05 -25.78
CA ALA A 67 5.58 3.09 -26.80
C ALA A 67 6.14 2.71 -28.17
N VAL A 68 6.97 1.66 -28.25
CA VAL A 68 7.40 1.08 -29.53
C VAL A 68 6.22 0.29 -30.09
N GLN A 69 5.50 0.89 -31.04
CA GLN A 69 4.67 0.12 -31.96
C GLN A 69 5.58 -0.97 -32.53
N SER A 70 5.24 -2.24 -32.32
CA SER A 70 6.06 -3.38 -32.70
C SER A 70 6.19 -3.46 -34.22
N THR A 71 7.09 -2.67 -34.81
CA THR A 71 7.60 -2.95 -36.14
C THR A 71 8.47 -4.19 -35.97
N ILE A 72 7.92 -5.32 -36.39
CA ILE A 72 8.62 -6.60 -36.41
C ILE A 72 9.85 -6.42 -37.32
N ILE A 73 11.00 -6.17 -36.73
CA ILE A 73 12.30 -6.28 -37.40
C ILE A 73 12.93 -7.57 -36.87
N PRO A 74 13.03 -8.65 -37.68
CA PRO A 74 13.56 -9.91 -37.22
C PRO A 74 15.08 -9.85 -37.29
N SER A 75 15.74 -9.39 -36.22
CA SER A 75 17.11 -9.81 -35.91
C SER A 75 17.58 -9.14 -34.63
N LEU A 76 17.55 -9.89 -33.53
CA LEU A 76 18.54 -9.83 -32.45
C LEU A 76 18.30 -11.10 -31.61
N ARG A 77 19.34 -11.94 -31.49
CA ARG A 77 19.28 -13.22 -30.79
C ARG A 77 18.77 -13.00 -29.36
N PRO A 78 17.64 -13.60 -28.95
CA PRO A 78 17.22 -13.57 -27.56
C PRO A 78 18.20 -14.41 -26.73
N VAL A 79 18.86 -13.81 -25.75
CA VAL A 79 19.41 -14.58 -24.62
C VAL A 79 18.20 -15.02 -23.81
N ALA A 80 17.76 -16.26 -24.02
CA ALA A 80 16.61 -16.82 -23.33
C ALA A 80 16.97 -17.09 -21.86
N PHE A 81 16.51 -16.25 -20.95
CA PHE A 81 16.24 -16.69 -19.58
C PHE A 81 14.89 -17.39 -19.59
N VAL A 82 14.89 -18.72 -19.48
CA VAL A 82 13.67 -19.52 -19.36
C VAL A 82 13.13 -19.34 -17.94
N LEU A 83 12.18 -18.42 -17.75
CA LEU A 83 11.43 -18.30 -16.51
C LEU A 83 9.98 -18.74 -16.74
N GLY A 84 9.77 -20.06 -16.84
CA GLY A 84 8.45 -20.68 -16.80
C GLY A 84 7.57 -20.45 -18.04
N LEU A 85 6.75 -21.45 -18.37
CA LEU A 85 5.81 -21.40 -19.48
C LEU A 85 4.54 -20.68 -19.02
N ALA A 86 4.45 -19.37 -19.28
CA ALA A 86 3.24 -18.60 -19.02
C ALA A 86 2.31 -18.64 -20.24
N THR A 87 1.05 -19.01 -20.03
CA THR A 87 0.01 -18.95 -21.07
C THR A 87 -0.20 -17.49 -21.52
N PRO A 88 -0.23 -17.20 -22.83
CA PRO A 88 -0.40 -15.83 -23.31
C PRO A 88 -1.80 -15.32 -22.96
N MET A 89 -1.88 -14.39 -22.01
CA MET A 89 -3.10 -13.63 -21.73
C MET A 89 -3.30 -12.55 -22.81
N PRO A 90 -4.54 -12.27 -23.25
CA PRO A 90 -4.82 -11.17 -24.16
C PRO A 90 -4.32 -9.86 -23.53
N THR A 91 -3.36 -9.21 -24.19
CA THR A 91 -2.83 -7.92 -23.75
C THR A 91 -3.85 -6.85 -24.12
N GLU A 92 -4.71 -6.49 -23.17
CA GLU A 92 -5.47 -5.26 -23.27
C GLU A 92 -4.50 -4.09 -23.07
N SER A 93 -4.38 -3.22 -24.07
CA SER A 93 -3.55 -2.01 -24.02
C SER A 93 -4.16 -1.01 -23.04
N ARG A 94 -3.91 -1.22 -21.74
CA ARG A 94 -4.26 -0.24 -20.72
C ARG A 94 -3.28 0.94 -20.84
N PRO A 95 -3.74 2.17 -21.06
CA PRO A 95 -2.87 3.33 -20.99
C PRO A 95 -2.23 3.38 -19.59
N LEU A 96 -0.93 3.13 -19.55
CA LEU A 96 -0.14 3.27 -18.34
C LEU A 96 -0.07 4.76 -18.04
N ARG A 97 -0.87 5.22 -17.08
CA ARG A 97 -0.63 6.52 -16.46
C ARG A 97 0.71 6.40 -15.75
N PRO A 98 1.64 7.36 -15.91
CA PRO A 98 2.79 7.43 -15.05
C PRO A 98 2.25 7.46 -13.62
N LEU A 99 2.46 6.39 -12.86
CA LEU A 99 2.39 6.50 -11.41
C LEU A 99 3.43 7.58 -11.10
N SER A 100 3.00 8.68 -10.52
CA SER A 100 3.93 9.72 -10.08
C SER A 100 5.02 9.02 -9.29
N SER A 101 6.29 9.18 -9.69
CA SER A 101 7.41 8.82 -8.83
C SER A 101 7.09 9.40 -7.45
N VAL A 102 6.89 8.51 -6.49
CA VAL A 102 6.64 8.92 -5.12
C VAL A 102 7.92 9.63 -4.72
N PHE A 103 7.89 10.95 -4.57
CA PHE A 103 9.05 11.69 -4.12
C PHE A 103 9.53 11.05 -2.81
N GLY A 104 10.72 10.45 -2.88
CA GLY A 104 11.37 9.84 -1.74
C GLY A 104 11.51 10.83 -0.58
N ARG A 105 11.58 10.31 0.65
CA ARG A 105 11.82 11.17 1.82
C ARG A 105 13.27 11.65 1.79
N ALA A 106 13.47 12.94 2.04
CA ALA A 106 14.80 13.49 2.22
C ALA A 106 15.53 12.78 3.39
N PRO A 107 16.86 12.61 3.31
CA PRO A 107 17.64 12.07 4.42
C PRO A 107 17.49 12.97 5.66
N PRO A 108 17.54 12.40 6.87
CA PRO A 108 17.50 13.17 8.10
C PRO A 108 18.72 14.11 8.16
N LEU A 109 18.51 15.32 8.69
CA LEU A 109 19.60 16.25 8.96
C LEU A 109 20.48 15.67 10.09
N ALA A 110 21.79 15.68 9.88
CA ALA A 110 22.78 15.20 10.84
C ALA A 110 22.91 16.11 12.07
#